data_AF-A0AAV4FUQ4-F1
#
_entry.id   AF-A0AAV4FUQ4-F1
#
_cell.length_a   1.000
_cell.length_b   1.000
_cell.length_c   1.000
_cell.angle_alpha   90.00
_cell.angle_beta   90.00
_cell.angle_gamma   90.00
#
_symmetry.space_group_name_H-M   'P 1'
#
loop_
_entity.id
_entity.type
_entity.pdbx_description
1 polymer ?
#
loop_
_entity_poly.entity_id
_entity_poly.type
_entity_poly.pdbx_seq_one_letter_code
_entity_poly.pdbx_strand_id
1 'polypeptide(L)'
;MRIAKAYAALTNEESRKNWEEFGNPDGPEATKFGIALPKWIVERENSMWVLAVYGLVFMIILPVVVGVWWYRSIKFSGDKVLLDTTRLYYHFINKTPNMILKRAAMILGASCEFDRTHNAEIIERPTDNEELPLLIKQLQNVQEKNRERPLCFAYSVKARALMLAHFQRMPLNPDTLELDQKYLLKKCPYLINDMVNICASLVAMAMTGRVSQAPRLESMENMMKLSQMIIQGLDEKSSPLLQLPHLTPDMLRHFMTRKPVPIIKFSGLRADGLITLGPVRPGPGHGPSSCATRTLTRGARQWAHEARYNGPRAASGLEKSIAVLHIHPKLRQVTDKTFVLQHSLVPYSIPALFQSPP
;
A
#
# COMPACT_ATOMS: atom_id res chain seq x y z
N MET A 1 43.29 -3.10 -55.54
CA MET A 1 43.90 -4.24 -54.83
C MET A 1 43.39 -5.62 -55.26
N ARG A 2 42.08 -5.85 -55.48
CA ARG A 2 41.57 -7.19 -55.85
C ARG A 2 42.06 -7.72 -57.21
N ILE A 3 42.23 -6.84 -58.20
CA ILE A 3 42.73 -7.21 -59.53
C ILE A 3 44.18 -7.71 -59.47
N ALA A 4 45.04 -7.06 -58.67
CA ALA A 4 46.43 -7.48 -58.49
C ALA A 4 46.55 -8.84 -57.78
N LYS A 5 45.67 -9.11 -56.81
CA LYS A 5 45.59 -10.41 -56.13
C LYS A 5 45.11 -11.53 -57.07
N ALA A 6 44.11 -11.25 -57.90
CA ALA A 6 43.63 -12.20 -58.92
C ALA A 6 44.70 -12.51 -59.97
N TYR A 7 45.47 -11.50 -60.38
CA TYR A 7 46.61 -11.70 -61.28
C TYR A 7 47.69 -12.57 -60.62
N ALA A 8 48.10 -12.25 -59.39
CA ALA A 8 49.08 -13.03 -58.65
C ALA A 8 48.66 -14.49 -58.44
N ALA A 9 47.36 -14.74 -58.19
CA ALA A 9 46.79 -16.09 -58.08
C ALA A 9 46.88 -16.91 -59.38
N LEU A 10 46.85 -16.24 -60.54
CA LEU A 10 46.87 -16.89 -61.85
C LEU A 10 48.29 -17.01 -62.43
N THR A 11 49.22 -16.15 -62.02
CA THR A 11 50.60 -16.13 -62.56
C THR A 11 51.63 -16.83 -61.69
N ASN A 12 51.44 -16.88 -60.37
CA ASN A 12 52.38 -17.54 -59.46
C ASN A 12 51.81 -18.88 -58.97
N GLU A 13 52.55 -19.97 -59.15
CA GLU A 13 52.12 -21.31 -58.72
C GLU A 13 51.92 -21.41 -57.21
N GLU A 14 52.71 -20.68 -56.42
CA GLU A 14 52.61 -20.65 -54.96
C GLU A 14 51.31 -19.97 -54.49
N SER A 15 50.97 -18.82 -55.06
CA SER A 15 49.71 -18.11 -54.80
C SER A 15 48.49 -18.91 -55.30
N ARG A 16 48.64 -19.68 -56.38
CA ARG A 16 47.59 -20.60 -56.87
C ARG A 16 47.32 -21.73 -55.86
N LYS A 17 48.37 -22.37 -55.34
CA LYS A 17 48.22 -23.41 -54.30
C LYS A 17 47.61 -22.85 -53.01
N ASN A 18 48.02 -21.66 -52.59
CA ASN A 18 47.44 -21.00 -51.43
C ASN A 18 45.94 -20.65 -51.62
N TRP A 19 45.53 -20.30 -52.85
CA TRP A 19 44.13 -20.12 -53.20
C TRP A 19 43.33 -21.43 -53.16
N GLU A 20 43.92 -22.52 -53.67
CA GLU A 20 43.30 -23.85 -53.66
C GLU A 20 43.15 -24.41 -52.23
N GLU A 21 44.16 -24.21 -51.37
CA GLU A 21 44.16 -24.72 -49.99
C GLU A 21 43.42 -23.83 -48.98
N PHE A 22 43.53 -22.50 -49.11
CA PHE A 22 43.02 -21.55 -48.10
C PHE A 22 41.98 -20.54 -48.64
N GLY A 23 41.70 -20.53 -49.94
CA GLY A 23 40.71 -19.63 -50.54
C GLY A 23 41.14 -18.15 -50.63
N ASN A 24 42.44 -17.85 -50.48
CA ASN A 24 43.04 -16.51 -50.61
C ASN A 24 44.48 -16.63 -51.18
N PRO A 25 44.89 -15.89 -52.25
CA PRO A 25 46.23 -16.04 -52.83
C PRO A 25 47.38 -15.70 -51.87
N ASP A 26 47.09 -15.00 -50.77
CA ASP A 26 48.06 -14.57 -49.76
C ASP A 26 48.31 -15.63 -48.65
N GLY A 27 47.60 -16.78 -48.67
CA GLY A 27 47.70 -17.83 -47.66
C GLY A 27 46.66 -17.73 -46.53
N PRO A 28 46.80 -18.51 -45.44
CA PRO A 28 45.82 -18.55 -44.36
C PRO A 28 45.67 -17.18 -43.69
N GLU A 29 44.47 -16.60 -43.78
CA GLU A 29 44.14 -15.34 -43.14
C GLU A 29 43.92 -15.57 -41.64
N ALA A 30 44.90 -15.18 -40.81
CA ALA A 30 44.77 -15.28 -39.37
C ALA A 30 43.62 -14.38 -38.88
N THR A 31 42.52 -14.98 -38.43
CA THR A 31 41.40 -14.27 -37.82
C THR A 31 41.85 -13.64 -36.50
N LYS A 32 42.13 -12.33 -36.55
CA LYS A 32 42.50 -11.56 -35.35
C LYS A 32 41.25 -11.26 -34.54
N PHE A 33 40.96 -12.09 -33.54
CA PHE A 33 39.92 -11.80 -32.55
C PHE A 33 40.42 -10.70 -31.61
N GLY A 34 39.99 -9.46 -31.86
CA GLY A 34 40.20 -8.35 -30.94
C GLY A 34 39.15 -8.36 -29.85
N ILE A 35 39.56 -8.32 -28.58
CA ILE A 35 38.66 -7.97 -27.48
C ILE A 35 38.48 -6.45 -27.52
N ALA A 36 37.24 -5.96 -27.62
CA ALA A 36 36.92 -4.53 -27.75
C ALA A 36 37.15 -3.71 -26.46
N LEU A 37 38.04 -4.17 -25.56
CA LEU A 37 38.39 -3.45 -24.34
C LEU A 37 39.47 -2.41 -24.66
N PRO A 38 39.35 -1.19 -24.13
CA PRO A 38 40.32 -0.14 -24.40
C PRO A 38 41.68 -0.48 -23.75
N LYS A 39 42.77 -0.19 -24.46
CA LYS A 39 44.12 -0.69 -24.10
C LYS A 39 44.58 -0.35 -22.68
N TRP A 40 44.17 0.81 -22.15
CA TRP A 40 44.53 1.28 -20.81
C TRP A 40 44.08 0.37 -19.65
N ILE A 41 43.04 -0.46 -19.84
CA ILE A 41 42.58 -1.41 -18.80
C ILE A 41 43.38 -2.73 -18.81
N VAL A 42 44.01 -3.06 -19.93
CA VAL A 42 44.73 -4.33 -20.17
C VAL A 42 46.26 -4.14 -20.11
N GLU A 43 46.74 -2.91 -20.19
CA GLU A 43 48.17 -2.60 -20.11
C GLU A 43 48.81 -3.08 -18.79
N ARG A 44 50.00 -3.68 -18.91
CA ARG A 44 50.71 -4.37 -17.83
C ARG A 44 51.08 -3.47 -16.65
N GLU A 45 51.17 -2.17 -16.90
CA GLU A 45 51.50 -1.14 -15.92
C GLU A 45 50.32 -0.84 -14.97
N ASN A 46 49.08 -0.83 -15.50
CA ASN A 46 47.87 -0.56 -14.72
C ASN A 46 47.13 -1.83 -14.30
N SER A 47 47.50 -3.00 -14.83
CA SER A 47 46.80 -4.26 -14.57
C SER A 47 46.73 -4.62 -13.08
N MET A 48 47.76 -4.30 -12.29
CA MET A 48 47.77 -4.53 -10.85
C MET A 48 46.76 -3.63 -10.10
N TRP A 49 46.63 -2.36 -10.51
CA TRP A 49 45.64 -1.44 -9.95
C TRP A 49 44.22 -1.82 -10.32
N VAL A 50 43.98 -2.18 -11.58
CA VAL A 50 42.67 -2.66 -12.05
C VAL A 50 42.26 -3.92 -11.30
N LEU A 51 43.18 -4.87 -11.13
CA LEU A 51 42.93 -6.10 -10.38
C LEU A 51 42.68 -5.82 -8.89
N ALA A 52 43.40 -4.89 -8.27
CA ALA A 52 43.18 -4.49 -6.89
C ALA A 52 41.81 -3.83 -6.68
N VAL A 53 41.40 -2.93 -7.59
CA VAL A 53 40.06 -2.31 -7.56
C VAL A 53 38.97 -3.37 -7.75
N TYR A 54 39.16 -4.31 -8.68
CA TYR A 54 38.23 -5.42 -8.86
C TYR A 54 38.12 -6.27 -7.58
N GLY A 55 39.25 -6.61 -6.97
CA GLY A 55 39.31 -7.31 -5.68
C GLY A 55 38.58 -6.54 -4.57
N LEU A 56 38.78 -5.22 -4.47
CA LEU A 56 38.11 -4.35 -3.50
C LEU A 56 36.59 -4.34 -3.71
N VAL A 57 36.14 -4.19 -4.95
CA VAL A 57 34.72 -4.14 -5.31
C VAL A 57 34.03 -5.46 -4.93
N PHE A 58 34.65 -6.60 -5.25
CA PHE A 58 34.03 -7.91 -5.02
C PHE A 58 34.18 -8.40 -3.57
N MET A 59 35.28 -8.10 -2.89
CA MET A 59 35.52 -8.59 -1.52
C MET A 59 34.93 -7.68 -0.44
N ILE A 60 34.78 -6.37 -0.72
CA ILE A 60 34.31 -5.40 0.28
C ILE A 60 32.99 -4.76 -0.16
N ILE A 61 32.97 -4.10 -1.31
CA ILE A 61 31.80 -3.28 -1.70
C ILE A 61 30.57 -4.16 -1.89
N LEU A 62 30.70 -5.27 -2.63
CA LEU A 62 29.59 -6.16 -2.91
C LEU A 62 29.02 -6.81 -1.62
N PRO A 63 29.83 -7.40 -0.72
CA PRO A 63 29.33 -7.91 0.56
C PRO A 63 28.69 -6.84 1.44
N VAL A 64 29.23 -5.62 1.47
CA VAL A 64 28.65 -4.52 2.26
C VAL A 64 27.29 -4.09 1.70
N VAL A 65 27.17 -3.88 0.39
CA VAL A 65 25.91 -3.46 -0.24
C VAL A 65 24.84 -4.53 -0.09
N VAL A 66 25.18 -5.79 -0.37
CA VAL A 66 24.26 -6.92 -0.21
C VAL A 66 23.89 -7.09 1.27
N GLY A 67 24.87 -6.97 2.18
CA GLY A 67 24.64 -7.01 3.62
C GLY A 67 23.67 -5.94 4.08
N VAL A 68 23.93 -4.66 3.78
CA VAL A 68 23.05 -3.53 4.15
C VAL A 68 21.65 -3.71 3.58
N TRP A 69 21.52 -4.11 2.31
CA TRP A 69 20.24 -4.39 1.69
C TRP A 69 19.50 -5.53 2.39
N TRP A 70 20.19 -6.65 2.65
CA TRP A 70 19.62 -7.81 3.32
C TRP A 70 19.15 -7.47 4.73
N TYR A 71 20.01 -6.87 5.56
CA TYR A 71 19.65 -6.46 6.93
C TYR A 71 18.50 -5.46 6.96
N ARG A 72 18.40 -4.57 5.97
CA ARG A 72 17.27 -3.65 5.84
C ARG A 72 15.99 -4.37 5.40
N SER A 73 16.09 -5.39 4.55
CA SER A 73 14.96 -6.15 4.02
C SER A 73 14.34 -7.09 5.06
N ILE A 74 15.16 -7.83 5.82
CA ILE A 74 14.69 -8.82 6.80
C ILE A 74 13.92 -8.23 7.99
N LYS A 75 13.99 -6.90 8.20
CA LYS A 75 13.29 -6.22 9.29
C LYS A 75 11.76 -6.13 9.05
N PHE A 76 11.34 -6.27 7.80
CA PHE A 76 9.95 -6.12 7.38
C PHE A 76 9.31 -7.46 7.04
N SER A 77 8.04 -7.62 7.40
CA SER A 77 7.15 -8.66 6.91
C SER A 77 6.87 -8.49 5.41
N GLY A 78 6.29 -9.51 4.77
CA GLY A 78 5.91 -9.47 3.34
C GLY A 78 5.03 -8.27 2.98
N ASP A 79 4.22 -7.79 3.94
CA ASP A 79 3.33 -6.63 3.80
C ASP A 79 3.99 -5.28 4.11
N LYS A 80 5.34 -5.21 4.15
CA LYS A 80 6.12 -3.99 4.48
C LYS A 80 5.83 -3.41 5.87
N VAL A 81 5.44 -4.27 6.82
CA VAL A 81 5.23 -3.93 8.23
C VAL A 81 6.40 -4.45 9.06
N LEU A 82 6.86 -3.71 10.06
CA LEU A 82 7.91 -4.17 10.95
C LEU A 82 7.58 -5.50 11.63
N LEU A 83 8.52 -6.45 11.64
CA LEU A 83 8.31 -7.76 12.27
C LEU A 83 7.96 -7.65 13.77
N ASP A 84 8.49 -6.66 14.48
CA ASP A 84 8.16 -6.44 15.89
C ASP A 84 6.71 -5.99 16.09
N THR A 85 6.16 -5.20 15.16
CA THR A 85 4.73 -4.85 15.14
C THR A 85 3.87 -6.08 14.87
N THR A 86 4.24 -6.90 13.88
CA THR A 86 3.54 -8.15 13.57
C THR A 86 3.55 -9.11 14.77
N ARG A 87 4.68 -9.24 15.48
CA ARG A 87 4.79 -10.03 16.73
C ARG A 87 3.88 -9.49 17.83
N LEU A 88 3.82 -8.16 17.98
CA LEU A 88 2.95 -7.50 18.95
C LEU A 88 1.47 -7.81 18.68
N TYR A 89 1.05 -7.70 17.43
CA TYR A 89 -0.31 -8.03 16.99
C TYR A 89 -0.64 -9.49 17.21
N TYR A 90 0.25 -10.40 16.82
CA TYR A 90 0.10 -11.82 17.07
C TYR A 90 -0.13 -12.11 18.56
N HIS A 91 0.69 -11.52 19.44
CA HIS A 91 0.55 -11.69 20.88
C HIS A 91 -0.83 -11.26 21.40
N PHE A 92 -1.29 -10.06 21.05
CA PHE A 92 -2.57 -9.54 21.57
C PHE A 92 -3.79 -10.23 20.97
N ILE A 93 -3.78 -10.55 19.67
CA ILE A 93 -4.89 -11.23 19.01
C ILE A 93 -5.04 -12.66 19.57
N ASN A 94 -3.91 -13.36 19.79
CA ASN A 94 -3.93 -14.69 20.39
C ASN A 94 -4.35 -14.66 21.87
N LYS A 95 -3.90 -13.67 22.64
CA LYS A 95 -4.27 -13.50 24.06
C LYS A 95 -5.74 -13.15 24.25
N THR A 96 -6.32 -12.34 23.36
CA THR A 96 -7.72 -11.89 23.43
C THR A 96 -8.48 -12.22 22.14
N PRO A 97 -9.02 -13.45 22.00
CA PRO A 97 -9.67 -13.89 20.76
C PRO A 97 -11.00 -13.16 20.47
N ASN A 98 -11.65 -12.59 21.50
CA ASN A 98 -12.78 -11.68 21.35
C ASN A 98 -12.34 -10.23 21.61
N MET A 99 -12.10 -9.49 20.53
CA MET A 99 -11.54 -8.15 20.58
C MET A 99 -12.56 -7.10 20.15
N ILE A 100 -12.88 -6.22 21.09
CA ILE A 100 -13.75 -5.06 20.86
C ILE A 100 -13.01 -4.03 20.01
N LEU A 101 -13.74 -3.28 19.17
CA LEU A 101 -13.22 -2.22 18.31
C LEU A 101 -12.28 -1.24 19.01
N LYS A 102 -12.64 -0.76 20.21
CA LYS A 102 -11.78 0.14 21.01
C LYS A 102 -10.42 -0.48 21.35
N ARG A 103 -10.39 -1.79 21.67
CA ARG A 103 -9.15 -2.52 21.95
C ARG A 103 -8.34 -2.73 20.67
N ALA A 104 -8.98 -2.98 19.53
CA ALA A 104 -8.32 -3.05 18.24
C ALA A 104 -7.63 -1.72 17.87
N ALA A 105 -8.32 -0.59 18.03
CA ALA A 105 -7.74 0.74 17.82
C ALA A 105 -6.57 1.04 18.79
N MET A 106 -6.67 0.54 20.03
CA MET A 106 -5.60 0.68 21.00
C MET A 106 -4.32 -0.09 20.61
N ILE A 107 -4.49 -1.33 20.17
CA ILE A 107 -3.38 -2.17 19.70
C ILE A 107 -2.75 -1.58 18.44
N LEU A 108 -3.56 -1.08 17.50
CA LEU A 108 -3.08 -0.36 16.32
C LEU A 108 -2.23 0.85 16.71
N GLY A 109 -2.67 1.65 17.68
CA GLY A 109 -1.89 2.77 18.19
C GLY A 109 -0.59 2.37 18.89
N ALA A 110 -0.44 1.11 19.33
CA ALA A 110 0.78 0.62 19.98
C ALA A 110 1.83 0.08 19.00
N SER A 111 1.59 0.18 17.69
CA SER A 111 2.53 -0.23 16.64
C SER A 111 3.92 0.35 16.83
N CYS A 112 4.95 -0.47 16.64
CA CYS A 112 6.35 -0.02 16.68
C CYS A 112 6.69 0.94 15.54
N GLU A 113 5.90 0.97 14.46
CA GLU A 113 6.01 1.98 13.39
C GLU A 113 5.80 3.42 13.87
N PHE A 114 5.16 3.59 15.04
CA PHE A 114 4.91 4.89 15.68
C PHE A 114 5.87 5.20 16.83
N ASP A 115 6.84 4.32 17.07
CA ASP A 115 7.85 4.52 18.09
C ASP A 115 9.17 5.01 17.48
N ARG A 116 9.73 6.08 18.06
CA ARG A 116 10.99 6.69 17.63
C ARG A 116 12.15 5.71 17.70
N THR A 117 12.14 4.78 18.66
CA THR A 117 13.24 3.81 18.81
C THR A 117 13.34 2.83 17.64
N HIS A 118 12.20 2.52 17.02
CA HIS A 118 12.12 1.58 15.90
C HIS A 118 12.13 2.29 14.54
N ASN A 119 11.69 3.55 14.49
CA ASN A 119 11.56 4.34 13.28
C ASN A 119 12.10 5.77 13.45
N ALA A 120 13.20 6.07 12.74
CA ALA A 120 13.87 7.38 12.79
C ALA A 120 13.10 8.50 12.07
N GLU A 121 12.06 8.17 11.28
CA GLU A 121 11.20 9.18 10.63
C GLU A 121 10.31 9.94 11.65
N ILE A 122 10.17 9.42 12.87
CA ILE A 122 9.31 9.99 13.90
C ILE A 122 10.07 11.04 14.68
N ILE A 123 9.47 12.23 14.72
CA ILE A 123 10.03 13.39 15.39
C ILE A 123 9.20 13.63 16.65
N GLU A 124 9.84 13.49 17.82
CA GLU A 124 9.24 13.88 19.10
C GLU A 124 9.61 15.34 19.38
N ARG A 125 8.59 16.18 19.53
CA ARG A 125 8.78 17.62 19.76
C ARG A 125 8.40 17.97 21.19
N PRO A 126 9.06 18.95 21.83
CA PRO A 126 8.67 19.39 23.17
C PRO A 126 7.25 19.99 23.20
N THR A 127 6.79 20.56 22.09
CA THR A 127 5.43 21.09 21.89
C THR A 127 4.35 20.03 22.10
N ASP A 128 4.66 18.76 21.85
CA ASP A 128 3.71 17.66 22.01
C ASP A 128 3.27 17.50 23.47
N ASN A 129 4.14 17.87 24.43
CA ASN A 129 3.82 17.79 25.85
C ASN A 129 2.79 18.83 26.30
N GLU A 130 2.57 19.88 25.52
CA GLU A 130 1.60 20.94 25.80
C GLU A 130 0.29 20.70 25.05
N GLU A 131 0.38 20.38 23.76
CA GLU A 131 -0.80 20.21 22.89
C GLU A 131 -1.53 18.88 23.16
N LEU A 132 -0.81 17.80 23.42
CA LEU A 132 -1.40 16.47 23.57
C LEU A 132 -2.29 16.34 24.82
N PRO A 133 -1.93 16.82 26.01
CA PRO A 133 -2.82 16.76 27.17
C PRO A 133 -4.11 17.57 26.99
N LEU A 134 -4.06 18.70 26.28
CA LEU A 134 -5.25 19.49 25.95
C LEU A 134 -6.19 18.69 25.03
N LEU A 135 -5.63 18.05 24.01
CA LEU A 135 -6.37 17.18 23.10
C LEU A 135 -7.00 15.99 23.85
N ILE A 136 -6.25 15.33 24.73
CA ILE A 136 -6.73 14.18 25.52
C ILE A 136 -7.90 14.58 26.41
N LYS A 137 -7.85 15.76 27.05
CA LYS A 137 -8.95 16.29 27.86
C LYS A 137 -10.23 16.50 27.04
N GLN A 138 -10.11 16.98 25.81
CA GLN A 138 -11.25 17.17 24.91
C GLN A 138 -11.85 15.84 24.44
N LEU A 139 -11.00 14.83 24.20
CA LEU A 139 -11.38 13.55 23.58
C LEU A 139 -12.18 12.59 24.47
N GLN A 140 -12.28 12.85 25.78
CA GLN A 140 -13.05 12.11 26.79
C GLN A 140 -13.13 10.58 26.58
N ASN A 141 -12.09 9.87 26.11
CA ASN A 141 -12.12 8.40 25.94
C ASN A 141 -10.78 7.74 25.54
N VAL A 142 -9.63 8.39 25.75
CA VAL A 142 -8.32 7.88 25.28
C VAL A 142 -7.83 6.64 26.07
N GLN A 143 -8.48 6.30 27.20
CA GLN A 143 -8.09 5.20 28.10
C GLN A 143 -6.61 5.29 28.55
N GLU A 144 -6.21 6.49 28.98
CA GLU A 144 -4.85 6.80 29.47
C GLU A 144 -4.46 5.95 30.69
N LYS A 145 -5.44 5.46 31.46
CA LYS A 145 -5.22 4.64 32.66
C LYS A 145 -4.86 3.17 32.39
N ASN A 146 -4.78 2.74 31.13
CA ASN A 146 -4.37 1.37 30.84
C ASN A 146 -2.88 1.18 31.21
N ARG A 147 -2.58 0.17 32.05
CA ARG A 147 -1.22 -0.15 32.51
C ARG A 147 -0.58 -1.32 31.75
N GLU A 148 -1.27 -1.90 30.78
CA GLU A 148 -0.74 -2.99 29.95
C GLU A 148 0.33 -2.45 28.99
N ARG A 149 1.58 -2.94 29.10
CA ARG A 149 2.66 -2.60 28.16
C ARG A 149 2.46 -3.37 26.85
N PRO A 150 2.77 -2.79 25.67
CA PRO A 150 3.25 -1.42 25.40
C PRO A 150 2.13 -0.38 25.23
N LEU A 151 0.86 -0.74 25.45
CA LEU A 151 -0.30 0.13 25.22
C LEU A 151 -0.25 1.42 26.06
N CYS A 152 0.47 1.41 27.19
CA CYS A 152 0.64 2.55 28.08
C CYS A 152 1.77 3.52 27.69
N PHE A 153 2.59 3.23 26.66
CA PHE A 153 3.70 4.09 26.28
C PHE A 153 3.24 5.41 25.65
N ALA A 154 4.03 6.47 25.81
CA ALA A 154 3.68 7.83 25.38
C ALA A 154 3.39 7.90 23.87
N TYR A 155 4.20 7.25 23.04
CA TYR A 155 3.95 7.18 21.59
C TYR A 155 2.60 6.52 21.28
N SER A 156 2.21 5.48 22.04
CA SER A 156 0.95 4.78 21.85
C SER A 156 -0.24 5.63 22.28
N VAL A 157 -0.12 6.36 23.40
CA VAL A 157 -1.13 7.33 23.84
C VAL A 157 -1.29 8.43 22.78
N LYS A 158 -0.19 8.98 22.27
CA LYS A 158 -0.16 10.00 21.21
C LYS A 158 -0.87 9.50 19.96
N ALA A 159 -0.48 8.34 19.43
CA ALA A 159 -1.08 7.73 18.25
C ALA A 159 -2.60 7.53 18.42
N ARG A 160 -3.03 7.00 19.57
CA ARG A 160 -4.46 6.80 19.87
C ARG A 160 -5.24 8.10 19.96
N ALA A 161 -4.67 9.14 20.58
CA ALA A 161 -5.31 10.45 20.66
C ALA A 161 -5.47 11.07 19.26
N LEU A 162 -4.43 11.00 18.43
CA LEU A 162 -4.46 11.50 17.05
C LEU A 162 -5.47 10.75 16.18
N MET A 163 -5.57 9.42 16.33
CA MET A 163 -6.59 8.61 15.65
C MET A 163 -8.00 9.03 16.08
N LEU A 164 -8.23 9.23 17.38
CA LEU A 164 -9.55 9.60 17.87
C LEU A 164 -9.93 11.04 17.47
N ALA A 165 -8.95 11.95 17.43
CA ALA A 165 -9.13 13.30 16.89
C ALA A 165 -9.54 13.25 15.41
N HIS A 166 -8.97 12.34 14.63
CA HIS A 166 -9.35 12.10 13.23
C HIS A 166 -10.80 11.61 13.10
N PHE A 167 -11.21 10.65 13.94
CA PHE A 167 -12.59 10.14 13.92
C PHE A 167 -13.64 11.20 14.28
N GLN A 168 -13.26 12.17 15.11
CA GLN A 168 -14.10 13.30 15.49
C GLN A 168 -13.95 14.51 14.56
N ARG A 169 -13.05 14.45 13.56
CA ARG A 169 -12.73 15.53 12.62
C ARG A 169 -12.37 16.84 13.33
N MET A 170 -11.65 16.74 14.45
CA MET A 170 -11.20 17.92 15.17
C MET A 170 -10.00 18.57 14.47
N PRO A 171 -9.98 19.90 14.32
CA PRO A 171 -8.84 20.61 13.75
C PRO A 171 -7.64 20.50 14.70
N LEU A 172 -6.47 20.18 14.15
CA LEU A 172 -5.20 20.17 14.85
C LEU A 172 -4.31 21.31 14.33
N ASN A 173 -3.22 21.60 15.04
CA ASN A 173 -2.24 22.56 14.60
C ASN A 173 -1.52 22.05 13.33
N PRO A 174 -1.55 22.80 12.19
CA PRO A 174 -1.07 22.32 10.90
C PRO A 174 0.44 22.04 10.86
N ASP A 175 1.22 22.76 11.66
CA ASP A 175 2.69 22.69 11.60
C ASP A 175 3.27 21.63 12.55
N THR A 176 2.49 21.14 13.52
CA THR A 176 2.91 20.17 14.54
C THR A 176 2.14 18.85 14.42
N LEU A 177 1.02 18.70 15.12
CA LEU A 177 0.28 17.45 15.30
C LEU A 177 -0.43 16.97 14.03
N GLU A 178 -0.80 17.87 13.12
CA GLU A 178 -1.46 17.46 11.87
C GLU A 178 -0.50 16.68 10.96
N LEU A 179 0.79 17.00 10.96
CA LEU A 179 1.81 16.26 10.21
C LEU A 179 1.95 14.82 10.73
N ASP A 180 1.97 14.67 12.04
CA ASP A 180 2.05 13.37 12.69
C ASP A 180 0.78 12.55 12.46
N GLN A 181 -0.39 13.19 12.51
CA GLN A 181 -1.67 12.57 12.19
C GLN A 181 -1.68 12.08 10.72
N LYS A 182 -1.21 12.89 9.77
CA LYS A 182 -1.11 12.49 8.34
C LYS A 182 -0.17 11.31 8.16
N TYR A 183 0.97 11.30 8.83
CA TYR A 183 1.90 10.17 8.80
C TYR A 183 1.25 8.89 9.33
N LEU A 184 0.59 8.99 10.49
CA LEU A 184 -0.12 7.88 11.12
C LEU A 184 -1.20 7.31 10.19
N LEU A 185 -2.07 8.18 9.65
CA LEU A 185 -3.18 7.78 8.78
C LEU A 185 -2.70 7.13 7.48
N LYS A 186 -1.53 7.53 6.96
CA LYS A 186 -0.91 6.90 5.80
C LYS A 186 -0.47 5.45 6.08
N LYS A 187 -0.01 5.16 7.30
CA LYS A 187 0.50 3.83 7.70
C LYS A 187 -0.61 2.88 8.15
N CYS A 188 -1.68 3.40 8.77
CA CYS A 188 -2.75 2.60 9.36
C CYS A 188 -3.40 1.54 8.43
N PRO A 189 -3.70 1.81 7.14
CA PRO A 189 -4.30 0.80 6.27
C PRO A 189 -3.43 -0.46 6.10
N TYR A 190 -2.11 -0.29 5.96
CA TYR A 190 -1.16 -1.41 5.86
C TYR A 190 -1.08 -2.19 7.17
N LEU A 191 -1.06 -1.49 8.29
CA LEU A 191 -1.04 -2.09 9.63
C LEU A 191 -2.30 -2.90 9.93
N ILE A 192 -3.48 -2.38 9.55
CA ILE A 192 -4.74 -3.11 9.73
C ILE A 192 -4.81 -4.33 8.81
N ASN A 193 -4.28 -4.23 7.59
CA ASN A 193 -4.19 -5.39 6.70
C ASN A 193 -3.35 -6.51 7.33
N ASP A 194 -2.19 -6.18 7.91
CA ASP A 194 -1.36 -7.13 8.66
C ASP A 194 -2.12 -7.74 9.84
N MET A 195 -2.88 -6.95 10.62
CA MET A 195 -3.75 -7.48 11.69
C MET A 195 -4.78 -8.49 11.18
N VAL A 196 -5.42 -8.22 10.03
CA VAL A 196 -6.40 -9.13 9.42
C VAL A 196 -5.72 -10.40 8.90
N ASN A 197 -4.55 -10.28 8.28
CA ASN A 197 -3.75 -11.42 7.82
C ASN A 197 -3.29 -12.30 9.00
N ILE A 198 -2.92 -11.69 10.13
CA ILE A 198 -2.61 -12.40 11.37
C ILE A 198 -3.84 -13.14 11.91
N CYS A 199 -5.02 -12.50 11.93
CA CYS A 199 -6.26 -13.17 12.28
C CYS A 199 -6.51 -14.41 11.39
N ALA A 200 -6.39 -14.27 10.07
CA ALA A 200 -6.59 -15.36 9.13
C ALA A 200 -5.59 -16.51 9.34
N SER A 201 -4.30 -16.19 9.55
CA SER A 201 -3.27 -17.18 9.83
C SER A 201 -3.49 -17.89 11.17
N LEU A 202 -3.94 -17.18 12.22
CA LEU A 202 -4.33 -17.77 13.50
C LEU A 202 -5.50 -18.74 13.37
N VAL A 203 -6.51 -18.41 12.56
CA VAL A 203 -7.63 -19.32 12.26
C VAL A 203 -7.10 -20.59 11.57
N ALA A 204 -6.24 -20.45 10.56
CA ALA A 204 -5.64 -21.60 9.88
C ALA A 204 -4.78 -22.46 10.83
N MET A 205 -4.04 -21.83 11.75
CA MET A 205 -3.27 -22.54 12.77
C MET A 205 -4.14 -23.25 13.81
N ALA A 206 -5.29 -22.66 14.19
CA ALA A 206 -6.26 -23.32 15.06
C ALA A 206 -6.89 -24.54 14.38
N MET A 207 -7.16 -24.47 13.07
CA MET A 207 -7.65 -25.62 12.29
C MET A 207 -6.65 -26.78 12.23
N THR A 208 -5.35 -26.49 12.27
CA THR A 208 -4.28 -27.51 12.32
C THR A 208 -3.91 -27.94 13.74
N GLY A 209 -4.63 -27.47 14.77
CA GLY A 209 -4.40 -27.82 16.17
C GLY A 209 -3.16 -27.20 16.82
N ARG A 210 -2.49 -26.25 16.15
CA ARG A 210 -1.28 -25.58 16.68
C ARG A 210 -1.59 -24.45 17.67
N VAL A 211 -2.83 -23.95 17.66
CA VAL A 211 -3.30 -22.85 18.53
C VAL A 211 -4.59 -23.30 19.22
N SER A 212 -4.70 -23.00 20.52
CA SER A 212 -5.81 -23.46 21.36
C SER A 212 -7.14 -22.78 21.05
N GLN A 213 -7.12 -21.51 20.59
CA GLN A 213 -8.33 -20.73 20.34
C GLN A 213 -8.19 -19.91 19.06
N ALA A 214 -9.14 -20.06 18.13
CA ALA A 214 -9.23 -19.21 16.96
C ALA A 214 -9.80 -17.83 17.35
N PRO A 215 -9.33 -16.72 16.75
CA PRO A 215 -9.97 -15.42 16.93
C PRO A 215 -11.41 -15.46 16.40
N ARG A 216 -12.33 -14.78 17.10
CA ARG A 216 -13.74 -14.72 16.68
C ARG A 216 -13.89 -13.90 15.39
N LEU A 217 -14.91 -14.26 14.60
CA LEU A 217 -15.30 -13.51 13.41
C LEU A 217 -15.55 -12.02 13.72
N GLU A 218 -16.20 -11.74 14.86
CA GLU A 218 -16.45 -10.37 15.35
C GLU A 218 -15.17 -9.54 15.48
N SER A 219 -14.07 -10.14 15.95
CA SER A 219 -12.77 -9.47 16.09
C SER A 219 -12.22 -9.05 14.72
N MET A 220 -12.34 -9.92 13.72
CA MET A 220 -11.91 -9.64 12.35
C MET A 220 -12.80 -8.57 11.71
N GLU A 221 -14.11 -8.64 11.90
CA GLU A 221 -15.05 -7.60 11.45
C GLU A 221 -14.75 -6.25 12.10
N ASN A 222 -14.40 -6.21 13.38
CA ASN A 222 -14.01 -4.98 14.07
C ASN A 222 -12.72 -4.37 13.50
N MET A 223 -11.73 -5.18 13.11
CA MET A 223 -10.53 -4.70 12.42
C MET A 223 -10.87 -4.11 11.04
N MET A 224 -11.75 -4.77 10.28
CA MET A 224 -12.19 -4.27 8.97
C MET A 224 -13.00 -2.97 9.11
N LYS A 225 -13.88 -2.87 10.12
CA LYS A 225 -14.59 -1.63 10.47
C LYS A 225 -13.61 -0.51 10.83
N LEU A 226 -12.56 -0.82 11.59
CA LEU A 226 -11.53 0.16 11.94
C LEU A 226 -10.83 0.71 10.68
N SER A 227 -10.57 -0.12 9.67
CA SER A 227 -10.04 0.35 8.38
C SER A 227 -10.97 1.36 7.72
N GLN A 228 -12.28 1.06 7.70
CA GLN A 228 -13.30 1.98 7.15
C GLN A 228 -13.36 3.29 7.95
N MET A 229 -13.29 3.25 9.28
CA MET A 229 -13.28 4.43 10.14
C MET A 229 -12.08 5.33 9.89
N ILE A 230 -10.89 4.75 9.68
CA ILE A 230 -9.67 5.49 9.37
C ILE A 230 -9.76 6.15 8.01
N ILE A 231 -10.21 5.42 6.99
CA ILE A 231 -10.32 5.96 5.62
C ILE A 231 -11.38 7.07 5.56
N GLN A 232 -12.52 6.88 6.22
CA GLN A 232 -13.65 7.84 6.16
C GLN A 232 -13.56 8.97 7.20
N GLY A 233 -12.70 8.83 8.21
CA GLY A 233 -12.56 9.78 9.32
C GLY A 233 -13.87 9.92 10.11
N LEU A 234 -14.45 8.79 10.53
CA LEU A 234 -15.73 8.74 11.23
C LEU A 234 -15.69 7.72 12.38
N ASP A 235 -16.35 8.07 13.48
CA ASP A 235 -16.58 7.13 14.59
C ASP A 235 -17.70 6.12 14.27
N GLU A 236 -17.72 4.98 14.94
CA GLU A 236 -18.72 3.90 14.75
C GLU A 236 -20.16 4.39 14.97
N LYS A 237 -20.35 5.32 15.89
CA LYS A 237 -21.65 5.89 16.24
C LYS A 237 -22.14 6.96 15.25
N SER A 238 -21.27 7.39 14.34
CA SER A 238 -21.56 8.49 13.42
C SER A 238 -22.50 8.03 12.30
N SER A 239 -23.36 8.94 11.84
CA SER A 239 -24.27 8.64 10.72
C SER A 239 -23.46 8.34 9.45
N PRO A 240 -23.80 7.28 8.68
CA PRO A 240 -23.08 6.93 7.46
C PRO A 240 -23.13 8.05 6.41
N LEU A 241 -24.13 8.94 6.45
CA LEU A 241 -24.23 10.07 5.53
C LEU A 241 -23.05 11.04 5.64
N LEU A 242 -22.37 11.11 6.80
CA LEU A 242 -21.18 11.95 6.99
C LEU A 242 -19.97 11.51 6.16
N GLN A 243 -20.04 10.35 5.50
CA GLN A 243 -19.04 9.92 4.51
C GLN A 243 -19.05 10.81 3.27
N LEU A 244 -20.17 11.49 3.00
CA LEU A 244 -20.29 12.37 1.84
C LEU A 244 -19.51 13.68 2.05
N PRO A 245 -18.81 14.17 1.01
CA PRO A 245 -17.99 15.38 1.11
C PRO A 245 -18.87 16.61 1.37
N HIS A 246 -18.38 17.57 2.16
CA HIS A 246 -19.08 18.81 2.51
C HIS A 246 -20.35 18.64 3.36
N LEU A 247 -20.68 17.44 3.86
CA LEU A 247 -21.79 17.26 4.79
C LEU A 247 -21.32 17.50 6.23
N THR A 248 -21.89 18.51 6.91
CA THR A 248 -21.60 18.84 8.31
C THR A 248 -22.64 18.19 9.24
N PRO A 249 -22.27 17.94 10.51
CA PRO A 249 -23.21 17.38 11.50
C PRO A 249 -24.45 18.27 11.70
N ASP A 250 -24.35 19.59 11.54
CA ASP A 250 -25.49 20.51 11.66
C ASP A 250 -26.49 20.35 10.52
N MET A 251 -26.00 20.11 9.30
CA MET A 251 -26.86 19.82 8.15
C MET A 251 -27.63 18.50 8.33
N LEU A 252 -27.02 17.51 9.00
CA LEU A 252 -27.66 16.22 9.27
C LEU A 252 -28.93 16.33 10.12
N ARG A 253 -29.00 17.29 11.05
CA ARG A 253 -30.20 17.50 11.87
C ARG A 253 -31.44 17.81 11.00
N HIS A 254 -31.23 18.45 9.86
CA HIS A 254 -32.29 18.79 8.91
C HIS A 254 -32.74 17.56 8.09
N PHE A 255 -31.82 16.61 7.82
CA PHE A 255 -32.11 15.38 7.09
C PHE A 255 -32.73 14.26 7.95
N MET A 256 -32.43 14.21 9.26
CA MET A 256 -32.84 13.11 10.15
C MET A 256 -34.20 13.29 10.83
N THR A 257 -35.02 14.26 10.42
CA THR A 257 -36.41 14.41 10.91
C THR A 257 -37.29 13.19 10.60
N ARG A 258 -36.86 12.31 9.68
CA ARG A 258 -37.40 10.95 9.52
C ARG A 258 -36.28 9.92 9.67
N LYS A 259 -36.66 8.74 10.18
CA LYS A 259 -35.82 7.55 10.50
C LYS A 259 -34.47 7.47 9.77
N PRO A 260 -33.39 6.99 10.43
CA PRO A 260 -32.05 6.93 9.85
C PRO A 260 -32.05 6.29 8.46
N VAL A 261 -31.62 7.07 7.46
CA VAL A 261 -31.65 6.68 6.05
C VAL A 261 -30.25 6.20 5.64
N PRO A 262 -30.09 4.94 5.15
CA PRO A 262 -28.82 4.49 4.60
C PRO A 262 -28.46 5.26 3.32
N ILE A 263 -27.17 5.41 3.00
CA ILE A 263 -26.66 6.15 1.82
C ILE A 263 -27.34 5.68 0.53
N ILE A 264 -27.60 4.37 0.41
CA ILE A 264 -28.27 3.77 -0.75
C ILE A 264 -29.68 4.35 -0.96
N LYS A 265 -30.43 4.63 0.11
CA LYS A 265 -31.73 5.30 0.03
C LYS A 265 -31.58 6.81 -0.24
N PHE A 266 -30.50 7.43 0.22
CA PHE A 266 -30.19 8.84 -0.08
C PHE A 266 -29.95 9.08 -1.58
N SER A 267 -29.25 8.16 -2.25
CA SER A 267 -28.98 8.24 -3.70
C SER A 267 -30.22 8.20 -4.61
N GLY A 268 -31.34 7.65 -4.11
CA GLY A 268 -32.60 7.52 -4.83
C GLY A 268 -33.47 8.78 -4.78
N LEU A 269 -33.11 9.78 -3.97
CA LEU A 269 -33.79 11.06 -3.92
C LEU A 269 -33.44 11.90 -5.16
N ARG A 270 -34.47 12.39 -5.88
CA ARG A 270 -34.30 13.34 -6.99
C ARG A 270 -33.59 14.60 -6.48
N ALA A 271 -32.81 15.28 -7.33
CA ALA A 271 -32.13 16.53 -6.96
C ALA A 271 -33.10 17.59 -6.41
N ASP A 272 -34.34 17.59 -6.92
CA ASP A 272 -35.43 18.46 -6.47
C ASP A 272 -35.95 18.07 -5.06
N GLY A 273 -35.81 16.80 -4.69
CA GLY A 273 -36.08 16.23 -3.36
C GLY A 273 -35.05 16.61 -2.30
N LEU A 274 -33.79 16.84 -2.70
CA LEU A 274 -32.73 17.30 -1.79
C LEU A 274 -32.92 18.75 -1.35
N ILE A 275 -33.62 19.55 -2.16
CA ILE A 275 -33.98 20.95 -1.88
C ILE A 275 -35.29 21.05 -1.08
N THR A 276 -36.14 20.01 -1.13
CA THR A 276 -37.51 20.02 -0.58
C THR A 276 -37.72 19.18 0.69
N LEU A 277 -36.67 18.57 1.24
CA LEU A 277 -36.72 17.99 2.59
C LEU A 277 -36.64 19.09 3.67
N GLY A 278 -37.70 19.89 3.77
CA GLY A 278 -37.93 20.93 4.78
C GLY A 278 -38.54 22.19 4.18
N PRO A 279 -39.59 22.79 4.78
CA PRO A 279 -40.21 24.03 4.30
C PRO A 279 -39.38 25.23 4.74
N VAL A 280 -38.07 25.24 4.52
CA VAL A 280 -37.22 26.39 4.84
C VAL A 280 -36.11 26.43 3.82
N ARG A 281 -36.19 27.39 2.89
CA ARG A 281 -35.00 27.82 2.14
C ARG A 281 -33.90 28.09 3.18
N PRO A 282 -32.71 27.46 3.11
CA PRO A 282 -31.61 27.92 3.95
C PRO A 282 -31.43 29.40 3.65
N GLY A 283 -31.43 30.24 4.69
CA GLY A 283 -31.07 31.64 4.57
C GLY A 283 -29.71 31.77 3.86
N PRO A 284 -29.40 32.93 3.26
CA PRO A 284 -28.18 33.11 2.48
C PRO A 284 -26.96 32.84 3.38
N GLY A 285 -26.37 31.64 3.27
CA GLY A 285 -25.16 31.26 4.02
C GLY A 285 -25.13 29.88 4.70
N HIS A 286 -26.23 29.09 4.73
CA HIS A 286 -26.26 27.84 5.53
C HIS A 286 -26.50 26.53 4.74
N GLY A 287 -26.60 26.58 3.42
CA GLY A 287 -26.69 25.37 2.56
C GLY A 287 -25.38 25.08 1.82
N PRO A 288 -25.12 23.83 1.39
CA PRO A 288 -23.99 23.53 0.52
C PRO A 288 -24.16 24.30 -0.81
N SER A 289 -23.07 24.88 -1.31
CA SER A 289 -23.09 25.62 -2.57
C SER A 289 -23.61 24.73 -3.72
N SER A 290 -24.15 25.34 -4.79
CA SER A 290 -24.63 24.58 -5.98
C SER A 290 -23.58 23.60 -6.54
N CYS A 291 -22.29 23.94 -6.37
CA CYS A 291 -21.17 23.06 -6.69
C CYS A 291 -21.07 21.88 -5.71
N ALA A 292 -21.09 22.13 -4.40
CA ALA A 292 -21.04 21.10 -3.36
C ALA A 292 -22.23 20.12 -3.45
N THR A 293 -23.44 20.61 -3.75
CA THR A 293 -24.65 19.76 -3.93
C THR A 293 -24.53 18.83 -5.14
N ARG A 294 -23.90 19.29 -6.23
CA ARG A 294 -23.60 18.44 -7.40
C ARG A 294 -22.55 17.38 -7.08
N THR A 295 -21.50 17.74 -6.34
CA THR A 295 -20.47 16.78 -5.90
C THR A 295 -21.05 15.72 -4.95
N LEU A 296 -21.90 16.15 -4.01
CA LEU A 296 -22.64 15.28 -3.08
C LEU A 296 -23.50 14.25 -3.80
N THR A 297 -24.36 14.70 -4.72
CA THR A 297 -25.25 13.82 -5.48
C THR A 297 -24.49 12.89 -6.41
N ARG A 298 -23.38 13.34 -7.00
CA ARG A 298 -22.49 12.51 -7.84
C ARG A 298 -21.81 11.42 -7.01
N GLY A 299 -21.23 11.77 -5.86
CA GLY A 299 -20.57 10.81 -4.96
C GLY A 299 -21.53 9.76 -4.40
N ALA A 300 -22.72 10.18 -3.95
CA ALA A 300 -23.74 9.27 -3.43
C ALA A 300 -24.25 8.28 -4.49
N ARG A 301 -24.38 8.70 -5.76
CA ARG A 301 -24.80 7.82 -6.87
C ARG A 301 -23.73 6.79 -7.22
N GLN A 302 -22.46 7.18 -7.26
CA GLN A 302 -21.36 6.26 -7.50
C GLN A 302 -21.29 5.17 -6.43
N TRP A 303 -21.44 5.56 -5.16
CA TRP A 303 -21.41 4.63 -4.03
C TRP A 303 -22.60 3.65 -4.03
N ALA A 304 -23.81 4.15 -4.32
CA ALA A 304 -25.01 3.31 -4.41
C ALA A 304 -25.01 2.36 -5.61
N HIS A 305 -24.24 2.69 -6.65
CA HIS A 305 -24.03 1.84 -7.82
C HIS A 305 -23.09 0.66 -7.48
N GLU A 306 -22.02 0.91 -6.71
CA GLU A 306 -21.11 -0.13 -6.22
C GLU A 306 -21.77 -1.08 -5.20
N ALA A 307 -22.64 -0.56 -4.32
CA ALA A 307 -23.29 -1.35 -3.27
C ALA A 307 -24.41 -2.29 -3.77
N ARG A 308 -24.95 -2.10 -4.99
CA ARG A 308 -26.06 -2.91 -5.54
C ARG A 308 -25.64 -4.27 -6.11
N TYR A 309 -24.37 -4.63 -6.03
CA TYR A 309 -23.82 -5.83 -6.65
C TYR A 309 -23.46 -6.94 -5.66
N ASN A 310 -24.48 -7.68 -5.19
CA ASN A 310 -24.31 -9.01 -4.61
C ASN A 310 -25.03 -10.04 -5.50
N GLY A 311 -24.27 -10.76 -6.32
CA GLY A 311 -24.79 -11.87 -7.14
C GLY A 311 -24.95 -13.17 -6.34
N PRO A 312 -25.76 -14.13 -6.81
CA PRO A 312 -25.93 -15.43 -6.15
C PRO A 312 -24.61 -16.22 -6.10
N ARG A 313 -24.35 -16.87 -4.97
CA ARG A 313 -23.21 -17.78 -4.77
C ARG A 313 -23.48 -19.10 -5.50
N ALA A 314 -22.70 -19.41 -6.53
CA ALA A 314 -22.71 -20.73 -7.15
C ALA A 314 -21.75 -21.64 -6.38
N ALA A 315 -22.28 -22.64 -5.67
CA ALA A 315 -21.49 -23.75 -5.16
C ALA A 315 -21.29 -24.74 -6.32
N SER A 316 -20.04 -24.97 -6.73
CA SER A 316 -19.72 -26.01 -7.71
C SER A 316 -19.76 -27.37 -7.02
N GLY A 317 -20.62 -28.27 -7.52
CA GLY A 317 -20.58 -29.73 -7.39
C GLY A 317 -20.09 -30.31 -6.07
N LEU A 318 -21.03 -30.67 -5.18
CA LEU A 318 -20.77 -31.62 -4.10
C LEU A 318 -20.64 -33.03 -4.69
N GLU A 319 -19.41 -33.53 -4.84
CA GLU A 319 -19.16 -34.98 -4.79
C GLU A 319 -18.08 -35.29 -3.77
N LYS A 320 -18.34 -36.38 -3.06
CA LYS A 320 -17.68 -36.83 -1.83
C LYS A 320 -16.19 -37.06 -2.05
N SER A 321 -15.36 -36.19 -1.50
CA SER A 321 -14.00 -36.45 -1.00
C SER A 321 -13.46 -35.14 -0.42
N ILE A 322 -12.48 -35.21 0.48
CA ILE A 322 -11.83 -34.07 1.17
C ILE A 322 -11.57 -32.92 0.17
N ALA A 323 -12.50 -31.98 0.08
CA ALA A 323 -12.52 -30.97 -0.98
C ALA A 323 -12.25 -29.60 -0.38
N VAL A 324 -11.13 -29.00 -0.81
CA VAL A 324 -10.89 -27.57 -0.64
C VAL A 324 -11.92 -26.83 -1.49
N LEU A 325 -13.00 -26.38 -0.84
CA LEU A 325 -14.06 -25.62 -1.50
C LEU A 325 -13.52 -24.26 -1.94
N HIS A 326 -13.19 -24.12 -3.22
CA HIS A 326 -12.85 -22.85 -3.82
C HIS A 326 -14.14 -22.06 -4.08
N ILE A 327 -14.40 -21.04 -3.26
CA ILE A 327 -15.53 -20.13 -3.46
C ILE A 327 -15.13 -19.10 -4.52
N HIS A 328 -15.79 -19.12 -5.69
CA HIS A 328 -15.63 -18.11 -6.73
C HIS A 328 -16.79 -17.10 -6.68
N PRO A 329 -16.66 -15.97 -5.95
CA PRO A 329 -17.67 -14.92 -6.01
C PRO A 329 -17.66 -14.26 -7.40
N LYS A 330 -18.77 -14.32 -8.13
CA LYS A 330 -18.97 -13.52 -9.35
C LYS A 330 -19.36 -12.09 -8.94
N LEU A 331 -18.38 -11.19 -8.92
CA LEU A 331 -18.61 -9.74 -8.84
C LEU A 331 -18.82 -9.22 -10.27
N ARG A 332 -20.00 -8.68 -10.57
CA ARG A 332 -20.31 -8.05 -11.87
C ARG A 332 -20.17 -6.55 -11.73
N GLN A 333 -19.20 -5.93 -12.40
CA GLN A 333 -19.15 -4.47 -12.52
C GLN A 333 -20.13 -4.02 -13.61
N VAL A 334 -20.95 -3.00 -13.35
CA VAL A 334 -21.66 -2.27 -14.42
C VAL A 334 -20.75 -1.18 -14.92
N THR A 335 -20.31 -1.32 -16.17
CA THR A 335 -19.81 -0.20 -16.95
C THR A 335 -21.02 0.40 -17.66
N ASP A 336 -21.45 1.59 -17.21
CA ASP A 336 -22.43 2.36 -17.97
C ASP A 336 -21.72 2.94 -19.20
N LYS A 337 -22.19 2.60 -20.41
CA LYS A 337 -21.53 2.87 -21.71
C LYS A 337 -21.54 4.35 -22.14
N THR A 338 -21.65 5.29 -21.21
CA THR A 338 -21.69 6.74 -21.51
C THR A 338 -20.63 7.58 -20.79
N PHE A 339 -19.64 6.96 -20.15
CA PHE A 339 -18.53 7.69 -19.52
C PHE A 339 -17.17 7.19 -20.00
N VAL A 340 -16.68 7.78 -21.09
CA VAL A 340 -15.23 7.87 -21.36
C VAL A 340 -14.69 8.99 -20.47
N LEU A 341 -14.27 8.65 -19.25
CA LEU A 341 -13.26 9.43 -18.55
C LEU A 341 -11.92 8.84 -18.93
N GLN A 342 -11.20 9.60 -19.75
CA GLN A 342 -9.82 9.39 -20.15
C GLN A 342 -8.92 9.47 -18.91
N HIS A 343 -8.88 8.41 -18.11
CA HIS A 343 -7.77 8.17 -17.19
C HIS A 343 -6.75 7.33 -17.97
N SER A 344 -5.77 8.02 -18.54
CA SER A 344 -4.55 7.42 -19.08
C SER A 344 -3.83 6.69 -17.94
N LEU A 345 -4.15 5.41 -17.75
CA LEU A 345 -3.25 4.46 -17.12
C LEU A 345 -2.08 4.31 -18.09
N VAL A 346 -0.95 4.94 -17.77
CA VAL A 346 0.33 4.59 -18.39
C VAL A 346 0.71 3.22 -17.83
N PRO A 347 0.73 2.15 -18.64
CA PRO A 347 1.28 0.88 -18.19
C PRO A 347 2.80 1.04 -18.12
N TYR A 348 3.37 0.86 -16.94
CA TYR A 348 4.81 0.60 -16.79
C TYR A 348 5.11 -0.78 -17.35
N SER A 349 5.35 -0.84 -18.65
CA SER A 349 5.97 -1.95 -19.34
C SER A 349 7.47 -1.93 -19.02
N ILE A 350 7.97 -3.01 -18.44
CA ILE A 350 9.41 -3.27 -18.28
C ILE A 350 10.02 -3.37 -19.68
N PRO A 351 10.97 -2.52 -20.09
CA PRO A 351 11.68 -2.72 -21.34
C PRO A 351 12.87 -3.65 -21.12
N ALA A 352 12.81 -4.82 -21.75
CA ALA A 352 13.98 -5.62 -22.06
C ALA A 352 14.83 -4.83 -23.08
N LEU A 353 16.00 -4.36 -22.64
CA LEU A 353 17.00 -3.71 -23.46
C LEU A 353 18.00 -4.77 -23.92
N PHE A 354 17.88 -5.23 -25.17
CA PHE A 354 19.01 -5.67 -26.01
C PHE A 354 18.52 -5.91 -27.45
N GLN A 355 18.84 -4.99 -28.36
CA GLN A 355 19.26 -5.25 -29.74
C GLN A 355 19.48 -3.91 -30.47
N SER A 356 20.74 -3.63 -30.82
CA SER A 356 21.18 -2.60 -31.77
C SER A 356 21.02 -3.08 -33.21
N PRO A 357 20.69 -2.19 -34.16
CA PRO A 357 21.48 -2.11 -35.41
C PRO A 357 21.57 -0.63 -35.90
N PRO A 358 22.06 -0.26 -37.10
CA PRO A 358 22.23 -1.01 -38.35
C PRO A 358 23.50 -1.86 -38.45
#